data_AF-A0A1W6QYG7-F1
#
_entry.id   AF-A0A1W6QYG7-F1
#
_cell.length_a   1.000
_cell.length_b   1.000
_cell.length_c   1.000
_cell.angle_alpha   90.00
_cell.angle_beta   90.00
_cell.angle_gamma   90.00
#
_symmetry.space_group_name_H-M   'P 1'
#
loop_
_entity.id
_entity.type
_entity.pdbx_description
1 polymer ?
#
loop_
_entity_poly.entity_id
_entity_poly.type
_entity_poly.pdbx_seq_one_letter_code
_entity_poly.pdbx_strand_id
1 'polypeptide(L)'
;MFLKRFLVLAVAVAAMLPTSEAYMSQAQVKQALKTLRNMCLPKTGVDKEALNKMVDEGVFDETNDKLKCYLGCILGMMQAVKDNKISLTMVRNQVSKMLAPEQGQRIVVTFESCSGVTGTDKCDLAFNFAKCVYETDKEAFIVP
;
A
#
# COMPACT_ATOMS: atom_id res chain seq x y z
N MET A 1 38.17 12.24 37.35
CA MET A 1 37.51 10.91 37.38
C MET A 1 36.00 11.00 37.13
N PHE A 2 35.29 11.96 37.74
CA PHE A 2 33.83 12.13 37.60
C PHE A 2 33.32 12.48 36.18
N LEU A 3 34.02 13.35 35.45
CA LEU A 3 33.64 13.74 34.09
C LEU A 3 33.69 12.56 33.10
N LYS A 4 34.65 11.64 33.29
CA LYS A 4 34.81 10.43 32.48
C LYS A 4 33.66 9.43 32.71
N ARG A 5 33.16 9.35 33.95
CA ARG A 5 31.98 8.52 34.31
C ARG A 5 30.68 9.10 33.76
N PHE A 6 30.53 10.43 33.78
CA PHE A 6 29.39 11.14 33.19
C PHE A 6 29.34 10.99 31.67
N LEU A 7 30.49 11.11 30.99
CA LEU A 7 30.60 10.89 29.55
C LEU A 7 30.24 9.45 29.15
N VAL A 8 30.69 8.45 29.92
CA VAL A 8 30.36 7.04 29.68
C VAL A 8 28.87 6.76 29.85
N LEU A 9 28.24 7.33 30.89
CA LEU A 9 26.79 7.22 31.11
C LEU A 9 25.97 7.92 30.01
N ALA A 10 26.39 9.10 29.56
CA ALA A 10 25.70 9.84 28.49
C ALA A 10 25.78 9.11 27.14
N VAL A 11 26.92 8.51 26.81
CA VAL A 11 27.08 7.71 25.57
C VAL A 11 26.25 6.41 25.64
N ALA A 12 26.18 5.76 26.80
CA ALA A 12 25.36 4.57 26.99
C ALA A 12 23.86 4.86 26.85
N VAL A 13 23.38 6.02 27.33
CA VAL A 13 21.98 6.44 27.17
C VAL A 13 21.66 6.80 25.72
N ALA A 14 22.58 7.47 25.02
CA ALA A 14 22.40 7.79 23.60
C ALA A 14 22.33 6.54 22.70
N ALA A 15 23.05 5.46 23.06
CA ALA A 15 23.02 4.19 22.34
C ALA A 15 21.74 3.36 22.55
N MET A 16 20.92 3.70 23.56
CA MET A 16 19.64 3.03 23.85
C MET A 16 18.43 3.76 23.27
N LEU A 17 18.64 4.92 22.62
CA LEU A 17 17.56 5.58 21.90
C LEU A 17 17.20 4.71 20.69
N PRO A 18 15.96 4.20 20.59
CA PRO A 18 15.54 3.45 19.42
C PRO A 18 15.71 4.36 18.20
N THR A 19 16.41 3.87 17.18
CA THR A 19 16.44 4.51 15.86
C THR A 19 15.01 4.48 15.35
N SER A 20 14.29 5.61 15.47
CA SER A 20 12.94 5.72 14.95
C SER A 20 13.03 5.70 13.44
N GLU A 21 12.80 4.54 12.85
CA GLU A 21 12.60 4.45 11.41
C GLU A 21 11.29 5.18 11.08
N ALA A 22 11.30 5.99 10.01
CA ALA A 22 10.15 6.81 9.63
C ALA A 22 9.00 6.00 8.98
N TYR A 23 9.15 4.68 8.89
CA TYR A 23 8.21 3.74 8.29
C TYR A 23 7.68 2.71 9.30
N MET A 24 6.62 2.01 8.93
CA MET A 24 5.98 1.00 9.78
C MET A 24 6.78 -0.30 9.88
N SER A 25 6.74 -0.92 11.05
CA SER A 25 7.16 -2.32 11.21
C SER A 25 6.26 -3.25 10.37
N GLN A 26 6.78 -4.44 10.04
CA GLN A 26 6.02 -5.44 9.28
C GLN A 26 4.68 -5.82 9.95
N ALA A 27 4.65 -5.87 11.29
CA ALA A 27 3.43 -6.13 12.04
C ALA A 27 2.38 -5.01 11.86
N GLN A 28 2.83 -3.75 11.85
CA GLN A 28 1.96 -2.60 11.62
C GLN A 28 1.45 -2.55 10.17
N VAL A 29 2.28 -2.86 9.18
CA VAL A 29 1.86 -2.98 7.77
C VAL A 29 0.79 -4.06 7.63
N LYS A 30 1.03 -5.26 8.15
CA LYS A 30 0.06 -6.37 8.12
C LYS A 30 -1.26 -5.97 8.78
N GLN A 31 -1.21 -5.29 9.92
CA GLN A 31 -2.40 -4.81 10.61
C GLN A 31 -3.14 -3.73 9.81
N ALA A 32 -2.43 -2.80 9.16
CA ALA A 32 -3.01 -1.80 8.28
C ALA A 32 -3.74 -2.44 7.08
N LEU A 33 -3.11 -3.41 6.40
CA LEU A 33 -3.74 -4.15 5.31
C LEU A 33 -5.00 -4.89 5.81
N LYS A 34 -4.91 -5.61 6.93
CA LYS A 34 -6.08 -6.28 7.54
C LYS A 34 -7.23 -5.30 7.84
N THR A 35 -6.90 -4.12 8.35
CA THR A 35 -7.90 -3.07 8.61
C THR A 35 -8.57 -2.61 7.31
N LEU A 36 -7.80 -2.36 6.24
CA LEU A 36 -8.34 -2.02 4.92
C LEU A 36 -9.28 -3.12 4.39
N ARG A 37 -8.85 -4.38 4.42
CA ARG A 37 -9.67 -5.54 4.01
C ARG A 37 -10.99 -5.58 4.77
N ASN A 38 -10.93 -5.48 6.10
CA ASN A 38 -12.10 -5.55 6.98
C ASN A 38 -13.10 -4.40 6.76
N MET A 39 -12.62 -3.23 6.30
CA MET A 39 -13.50 -2.11 5.97
C MET A 39 -14.11 -2.24 4.58
N CYS A 40 -13.34 -2.71 3.59
CA CYS A 40 -13.78 -2.72 2.19
C CYS A 40 -14.59 -3.95 1.79
N LEU A 41 -14.34 -5.12 2.40
CA LEU A 41 -15.14 -6.33 2.18
C LEU A 41 -16.65 -6.10 2.43
N PRO A 42 -17.09 -5.68 3.63
CA PRO A 42 -18.52 -5.50 3.89
C PRO A 42 -19.12 -4.33 3.11
N LYS A 43 -18.35 -3.28 2.81
CA LYS A 43 -18.83 -2.12 2.03
C LYS A 43 -19.16 -2.45 0.58
N THR A 44 -18.46 -3.42 0.00
CA THR A 44 -18.57 -3.76 -1.42
C THR A 44 -19.32 -5.06 -1.65
N GLY A 45 -19.32 -5.95 -0.66
CA GLY A 45 -19.92 -7.27 -0.78
C GLY A 45 -19.21 -8.15 -1.81
N VAL A 46 -17.96 -7.85 -2.15
CA VAL A 46 -17.14 -8.65 -3.07
C VAL A 46 -16.98 -10.06 -2.51
N ASP A 47 -17.03 -11.03 -3.41
CA ASP A 47 -16.80 -12.42 -3.08
C ASP A 47 -15.30 -12.69 -2.82
N LYS A 48 -15.00 -13.52 -1.81
CA LYS A 48 -13.62 -13.81 -1.43
C LYS A 48 -12.90 -14.68 -2.46
N GLU A 49 -13.62 -15.56 -3.16
CA GLU A 49 -13.06 -16.38 -4.23
C GLU A 49 -12.65 -15.50 -5.40
N ALA A 50 -13.45 -14.50 -5.77
CA ALA A 50 -13.08 -13.52 -6.80
C ALA A 50 -11.78 -12.77 -6.45
N LEU A 51 -11.62 -12.36 -5.18
CA LEU A 51 -10.36 -11.75 -4.71
C LEU A 51 -9.18 -12.70 -4.80
N ASN A 52 -9.34 -13.95 -4.36
CA ASN A 52 -8.28 -14.95 -4.40
C ASN A 52 -7.86 -15.25 -5.85
N LYS A 53 -8.81 -15.44 -6.76
CA LYS A 53 -8.54 -15.62 -8.19
C LYS A 53 -7.80 -14.44 -8.81
N MET A 54 -8.16 -13.21 -8.44
CA MET A 54 -7.43 -12.02 -8.90
C MET A 54 -5.98 -12.01 -8.39
N VAL A 55 -5.77 -12.25 -7.09
CA VAL A 55 -4.43 -12.18 -6.46
C VAL A 55 -3.54 -13.35 -6.88
N ASP A 56 -4.05 -14.57 -6.84
CA ASP A 56 -3.26 -15.78 -7.02
C ASP A 56 -3.06 -16.09 -8.52
N GLU A 57 -4.14 -15.99 -9.30
CA GLU A 57 -4.22 -16.44 -10.69
C GLU A 57 -4.21 -15.28 -11.71
N GLY A 58 -4.39 -14.03 -11.27
CA GLY A 58 -4.42 -12.88 -12.17
C GLY A 58 -5.74 -12.76 -12.93
N VAL A 59 -6.84 -13.32 -12.41
CA VAL A 59 -8.16 -13.24 -13.03
C VAL A 59 -8.82 -11.90 -12.69
N PHE A 60 -8.69 -10.95 -13.61
CA PHE A 60 -9.37 -9.65 -13.55
C PHE A 60 -10.70 -9.71 -14.31
N ASP A 61 -11.77 -10.11 -13.62
CA ASP A 61 -13.13 -10.16 -14.18
C ASP A 61 -13.74 -8.75 -14.34
N GLU A 62 -13.75 -8.26 -15.58
CA GLU A 62 -14.25 -6.94 -15.96
C GLU A 62 -15.76 -6.77 -15.76
N THR A 63 -16.52 -7.86 -15.58
CA THR A 63 -17.96 -7.82 -15.35
C THR A 63 -18.33 -7.75 -13.86
N ASN A 64 -17.34 -7.91 -12.97
CA ASN A 64 -17.55 -7.95 -11.52
C ASN A 64 -17.40 -6.57 -10.87
N ASP A 65 -18.46 -5.76 -10.88
CA ASP A 65 -18.47 -4.41 -10.31
C ASP A 65 -18.08 -4.37 -8.82
N LYS A 66 -18.39 -5.44 -8.06
CA LYS A 66 -18.02 -5.53 -6.63
C LYS A 66 -16.52 -5.66 -6.46
N LEU A 67 -15.85 -6.43 -7.33
CA LEU A 67 -14.39 -6.55 -7.36
C LEU A 67 -13.74 -5.21 -7.71
N LYS A 68 -14.23 -4.53 -8.75
CA LYS A 68 -13.77 -3.19 -9.12
C LYS A 68 -13.91 -2.20 -7.97
N CYS A 69 -15.08 -2.16 -7.34
CA CYS A 69 -15.33 -1.24 -6.24
C CYS A 69 -14.61 -1.63 -4.95
N TYR A 70 -14.23 -2.89 -4.75
CA TYR A 70 -13.33 -3.27 -3.67
C TYR A 70 -11.97 -2.59 -3.83
N LEU A 71 -11.38 -2.66 -5.02
CA LEU A 71 -10.13 -1.97 -5.35
C LEU A 71 -10.30 -0.45 -5.20
N GLY A 72 -11.42 0.10 -5.68
CA GLY A 72 -11.76 1.51 -5.52
C GLY A 72 -11.85 1.94 -4.05
N CYS A 73 -12.44 1.11 -3.18
CA CYS A 73 -12.47 1.34 -1.74
C CYS A 73 -11.07 1.38 -1.14
N ILE A 74 -10.21 0.41 -1.49
CA ILE A 74 -8.83 0.34 -0.98
C ILE A 74 -8.02 1.57 -1.41
N LEU A 75 -8.02 1.92 -2.69
CA LEU A 75 -7.30 3.11 -3.18
C LEU A 75 -7.84 4.41 -2.57
N GLY A 76 -9.15 4.51 -2.36
CA GLY A 76 -9.77 5.64 -1.68
C GLY A 76 -9.33 5.77 -0.22
N MET A 77 -9.30 4.65 0.51
CA MET A 77 -8.84 4.62 1.92
C MET A 77 -7.35 4.94 2.06
N MET A 78 -6.54 4.56 1.06
CA MET A 78 -5.12 4.94 0.98
C MET A 78 -4.89 6.36 0.45
N GLN A 79 -5.96 7.09 0.10
CA GLN A 79 -5.90 8.42 -0.49
C GLN A 79 -5.07 8.48 -1.79
N ALA A 80 -4.98 7.36 -2.52
CA ALA A 80 -4.16 7.22 -3.71
C ALA A 80 -4.80 7.84 -4.96
N VAL A 81 -6.04 8.30 -4.88
CA VAL A 81 -6.82 8.87 -5.99
C VAL A 81 -7.17 10.33 -5.69
N LYS A 82 -6.97 11.20 -6.67
CA LYS A 82 -7.41 12.60 -6.66
C LYS A 82 -7.98 12.96 -8.03
N ASP A 83 -9.13 13.63 -8.07
CA ASP A 83 -9.78 14.06 -9.32
C ASP A 83 -9.98 12.92 -10.35
N ASN A 84 -10.35 11.74 -9.85
CA ASN A 84 -10.49 10.49 -10.62
C ASN A 84 -9.21 10.07 -11.38
N LYS A 85 -8.03 10.39 -10.82
CA LYS A 85 -6.72 9.98 -11.33
C LYS A 85 -5.84 9.48 -10.19
N ILE A 86 -4.89 8.60 -10.51
CA ILE A 86 -3.88 8.15 -9.56
C ILE A 86 -2.98 9.32 -9.18
N SER A 87 -2.87 9.60 -7.88
CA SER A 87 -2.01 10.67 -7.37
C SER A 87 -0.65 10.11 -6.98
N LEU A 88 0.35 10.32 -7.84
CA LEU A 88 1.73 9.89 -7.57
C LEU A 88 2.28 10.45 -6.26
N THR A 89 1.93 11.69 -5.92
CA THR A 89 2.33 12.31 -4.65
C THR A 89 1.75 11.53 -3.46
N MET A 90 0.48 11.14 -3.52
CA MET A 90 -0.14 10.40 -2.41
C MET A 90 0.33 8.96 -2.34
N VAL A 91 0.52 8.31 -3.49
CA VAL A 91 1.13 6.97 -3.57
C VAL A 91 2.50 6.98 -2.90
N ARG A 92 3.40 7.88 -3.30
CA ARG A 92 4.75 7.97 -2.72
C ARG A 92 4.71 8.22 -1.21
N ASN A 93 3.83 9.12 -0.77
CA ASN A 93 3.65 9.42 0.66
C ASN A 93 3.12 8.23 1.44
N GLN A 94 2.23 7.42 0.86
CA GLN A 94 1.71 6.24 1.53
C GLN A 94 2.78 5.15 1.59
N VAL A 95 3.47 4.89 0.48
CA VAL A 95 4.53 3.88 0.42
C VAL A 95 5.66 4.20 1.39
N SER A 96 6.13 5.45 1.46
CA SER A 96 7.23 5.84 2.37
C SER A 96 6.88 5.74 3.85
N LYS A 97 5.59 5.87 4.21
CA LYS A 97 5.11 5.64 5.58
C LYS A 97 4.97 4.15 5.91
N MET A 98 4.65 3.34 4.91
CA MET A 98 4.36 1.92 5.11
C MET A 98 5.61 1.05 5.06
N LEU A 99 6.52 1.31 4.12
CA LEU A 99 7.56 0.36 3.75
C LEU A 99 8.95 0.97 3.84
N ALA A 100 9.93 0.10 4.11
CA ALA A 100 11.33 0.45 4.03
C ALA A 100 11.69 0.91 2.60
N PRO A 101 12.68 1.82 2.43
CA PRO A 101 12.99 2.43 1.14
C PRO A 101 13.23 1.44 -0.01
N GLU A 102 13.94 0.34 0.25
CA GLU A 102 14.24 -0.70 -0.75
C GLU A 102 12.96 -1.36 -1.30
N GLN A 103 12.06 -1.76 -0.41
CA GLN A 103 10.78 -2.37 -0.77
C GLN A 103 9.85 -1.34 -1.43
N GLY A 104 9.85 -0.12 -0.90
CA GLY A 104 9.02 0.96 -1.40
C GLY A 104 9.39 1.40 -2.82
N GLN A 105 10.68 1.37 -3.18
CA GLN A 105 11.13 1.85 -4.49
C GLN A 105 10.53 1.04 -5.64
N ARG A 106 10.53 -0.30 -5.55
CA ARG A 106 9.95 -1.18 -6.57
C ARG A 106 8.46 -0.91 -6.79
N ILE A 107 7.73 -0.77 -5.68
CA ILE A 107 6.29 -0.47 -5.70
C ILE A 107 6.04 0.90 -6.31
N VAL A 108 6.81 1.91 -5.91
CA VAL A 108 6.68 3.27 -6.44
C VAL A 108 6.92 3.30 -7.95
N VAL A 109 7.99 2.65 -8.44
CA VAL A 109 8.30 2.60 -9.88
C VAL A 109 7.17 1.93 -10.67
N THR A 110 6.65 0.80 -10.18
CA THR A 110 5.54 0.09 -10.83
C THR A 110 4.25 0.91 -10.82
N PHE A 111 3.94 1.56 -9.69
CA PHE A 111 2.73 2.38 -9.57
C PHE A 111 2.83 3.63 -10.46
N GLU A 112 4.04 4.18 -10.63
CA GLU A 112 4.30 5.29 -11.54
C GLU A 112 4.07 4.92 -13.00
N SER A 113 4.56 3.76 -13.45
CA SER A 113 4.34 3.30 -14.83
C SER A 113 2.86 3.06 -15.14
N CYS A 114 2.05 2.73 -14.12
CA CYS A 114 0.61 2.52 -14.26
C CYS A 114 -0.24 3.78 -13.99
N SER A 115 0.34 4.92 -13.62
CA SER A 115 -0.44 6.09 -13.19
C SER A 115 -1.27 6.77 -14.28
N GLY A 116 -0.96 6.50 -15.55
CA GLY A 116 -1.67 7.03 -16.71
C GLY A 116 -2.98 6.32 -17.05
N VAL A 117 -3.31 5.22 -16.37
CA VAL A 117 -4.57 4.50 -16.61
C VAL A 117 -5.78 5.38 -16.29
N THR A 118 -6.86 5.13 -17.02
CA THR A 118 -8.14 5.83 -16.86
C THR A 118 -9.26 4.85 -16.55
N GLY A 119 -10.35 5.33 -15.98
CA GLY A 119 -11.59 4.57 -15.79
C GLY A 119 -12.80 5.48 -15.89
N THR A 120 -13.97 4.90 -16.17
CA THR A 120 -15.21 5.67 -16.30
C THR A 120 -15.65 6.25 -14.96
N ASP A 121 -15.32 5.55 -13.87
CA ASP A 121 -15.48 6.00 -12.49
C ASP A 121 -14.28 5.56 -11.62
N LYS A 122 -14.40 5.77 -10.30
CA LYS A 122 -13.37 5.41 -9.33
C LYS A 122 -13.13 3.90 -9.20
N CYS A 123 -14.15 3.06 -9.46
CA CYS A 123 -14.06 1.62 -9.36
C CYS A 123 -13.33 1.06 -10.59
N ASP A 124 -13.73 1.51 -11.78
CA ASP A 124 -13.05 1.18 -13.05
C ASP A 124 -11.60 1.67 -13.04
N LEU A 125 -11.34 2.89 -12.56
CA LEU A 125 -9.97 3.42 -12.46
C LEU A 125 -9.10 2.52 -11.59
N ALA A 126 -9.61 2.14 -10.42
CA ALA A 126 -8.87 1.31 -9.49
C ALA A 126 -8.66 -0.11 -10.04
N PHE A 127 -9.64 -0.66 -10.76
CA PHE A 127 -9.51 -1.94 -11.42
C PHE A 127 -8.44 -1.93 -12.52
N ASN A 128 -8.48 -0.94 -13.41
CA ASN A 128 -7.50 -0.80 -14.49
C ASN A 128 -6.09 -0.57 -13.94
N PHE A 129 -5.98 0.21 -12.86
CA PHE A 129 -4.70 0.40 -12.15
C PHE A 129 -4.17 -0.90 -11.53
N ALA A 130 -5.02 -1.62 -10.80
CA ALA A 130 -4.65 -2.90 -10.19
C ALA A 130 -4.21 -3.93 -11.24
N LYS A 131 -4.94 -4.03 -12.36
CA LYS A 131 -4.59 -4.90 -13.50
C LYS A 131 -3.24 -4.54 -14.09
N CYS A 132 -3.01 -3.25 -14.38
CA CYS A 132 -1.72 -2.77 -14.88
C CYS A 132 -0.56 -3.10 -13.92
N VAL A 133 -0.73 -2.89 -12.61
CA VAL A 133 0.30 -3.19 -11.60
C VAL A 133 0.62 -4.68 -11.61
N TYR A 134 -0.40 -5.54 -11.62
CA TYR A 134 -0.22 -6.99 -11.66
C TYR A 134 0.54 -7.45 -12.91
N GLU A 135 0.15 -6.94 -14.08
CA GLU A 135 0.76 -7.27 -15.37
C GLU A 135 2.20 -6.74 -15.49
N THR A 136 2.49 -5.57 -14.89
CA THR A 136 3.82 -4.96 -14.91
C THR A 136 4.76 -5.68 -13.94
N ASP A 137 4.30 -5.94 -12.71
CA ASP A 137 5.11 -6.55 -11.67
C ASP A 137 4.21 -7.18 -10.58
N LYS A 138 3.99 -8.49 -10.72
CA LYS A 138 3.18 -9.28 -9.78
C LYS A 138 3.67 -9.18 -8.33
N GLU A 139 4.97 -9.00 -8.07
CA GLU A 139 5.46 -8.90 -6.69
C GLU A 139 5.26 -7.50 -6.09
N ALA A 140 5.05 -6.47 -6.92
CA ALA A 140 4.61 -5.14 -6.49
C ALA A 140 3.08 -5.06 -6.28
N PHE A 141 2.32 -6.06 -6.72
CA PHE A 141 0.88 -6.11 -6.54
C PHE A 141 0.50 -6.52 -5.11
N ILE A 142 0.18 -5.53 -4.29
CA ILE A 142 -0.23 -5.72 -2.90
C ILE A 142 -1.67 -5.23 -2.72
N VAL A 143 -2.61 -6.16 -2.58
CA VAL A 143 -4.01 -5.88 -2.28
C VAL A 143 -4.44 -6.66 -1.02
N PRO A 144 -5.00 -5.98 0.00
CA PRO A 144 -5.48 -6.62 1.22
C PRO A 144 -6.57 -7.65 1.04
#